data_AF-A0A0L7QJ72-F1
#
_entry.id   AF-A0A0L7QJ72-F1
#
_cell.length_a   1.000
_cell.length_b   1.000
_cell.length_c   1.000
_cell.angle_alpha   90.00
_cell.angle_beta   90.00
_cell.angle_gamma   90.00
#
_symmetry.space_group_name_H-M   'P 1'
#
loop_
_entity.id
_entity.type
_entity.pdbx_description
1 polymer ?
#
loop_
_entity_poly.entity_id
_entity_poly.type
_entity_poly.pdbx_seq_one_letter_code
_entity_poly.pdbx_strand_id
1 'polypeptide(L)' 'AWSPYSPNLNPLDYSIWGILEAKVCAKPHNSVESLKHDLKKAWNEIDDNTLRDANRSISEASRSLYKGKWRSFRKKPYIT' A
#
# COMPACT_ATOMS: atom_id res chain seq x y z
N ALA A 1 -13.15 8.62 11.31
CA ALA A 1 -13.89 7.64 10.50
C ALA A 1 -13.51 7.81 9.04
N TRP A 2 -13.27 6.73 8.29
CA TRP A 2 -13.03 6.77 6.84
C TRP A 2 -14.36 6.92 6.08
N SER A 3 -14.36 7.66 4.96
CA SER A 3 -15.57 7.85 4.16
C SER A 3 -15.85 6.59 3.32
N PRO A 4 -17.11 6.13 3.23
CA PRO A 4 -17.49 4.96 2.42
C PRO A 4 -17.23 5.13 0.92
N TYR A 5 -17.01 6.36 0.45
CA TYR A 5 -16.74 6.69 -0.96
C TYR A 5 -15.25 6.74 -1.31
N SER A 6 -14.35 6.45 -0.37
CA SER A 6 -12.89 6.56 -0.57
C SER A 6 -12.14 5.29 -0.15
N PRO A 7 -12.38 4.13 -0.77
CA PRO A 7 -11.67 2.89 -0.46
C PRO A 7 -10.14 2.99 -0.66
N ASN A 8 -9.70 3.93 -1.51
CA ASN A 8 -8.28 4.23 -1.76
C ASN A 8 -7.57 4.93 -0.58
N LEU A 9 -8.23 5.10 0.57
CA LEU A 9 -7.65 5.69 1.78
C LEU A 9 -7.24 4.67 2.84
N ASN A 10 -7.26 3.38 2.54
CA ASN A 10 -6.66 2.38 3.42
C ASN A 10 -5.15 2.27 3.17
N PRO A 11 -4.28 2.54 4.17
CA PRO A 11 -2.82 2.34 4.07
C PRO A 11 -2.42 0.94 3.68
N LEU A 12 -3.19 -0.02 4.15
CA LEU A 12 -2.99 -1.41 3.82
C LEU A 12 -3.19 -1.66 2.32
N ASP A 13 -4.33 -1.22 1.78
CA ASP A 13 -4.71 -1.52 0.39
C ASP A 13 -3.93 -0.68 -0.63
N TYR A 14 -3.63 0.59 -0.34
CA TYR A 14 -3.05 1.48 -1.35
C TYR A 14 -1.52 1.43 -1.40
N SER A 15 -0.86 1.32 -0.25
CA SER A 15 0.61 1.44 -0.18
C SER A 15 1.27 0.12 0.16
N ILE A 16 0.79 -0.57 1.21
CA ILE A 16 1.46 -1.77 1.70
C ILE A 16 1.20 -2.97 0.79
N TRP A 17 -0.02 -3.11 0.26
CA TRP A 17 -0.33 -4.20 -0.67
C TRP A 17 0.52 -4.15 -1.94
N GLY A 18 0.75 -2.97 -2.52
CA GLY A 18 1.61 -2.82 -3.69
C GLY A 18 3.08 -3.24 -3.42
N ILE A 19 3.59 -2.98 -2.21
CA ILE A 19 4.93 -3.41 -1.80
C ILE A 19 4.99 -4.93 -1.65
N LEU A 20 4.00 -5.52 -1.00
CA LEU A 20 3.91 -6.97 -0.81
C LEU A 20 3.76 -7.69 -2.15
N GLU A 21 2.89 -7.21 -3.03
CA GLU A 21 2.69 -7.74 -4.37
C GLU A 21 3.98 -7.69 -5.17
N ALA A 22 4.66 -6.54 -5.22
CA ALA A 22 5.93 -6.39 -5.94
C ALA A 22 7.01 -7.37 -5.43
N LYS A 23 7.11 -7.58 -4.11
CA LYS A 23 8.10 -8.51 -3.52
C LYS A 23 7.73 -9.97 -3.73
N VAL A 24 6.48 -10.35 -3.49
CA VAL A 24 6.04 -11.74 -3.45
C VAL A 24 5.75 -12.28 -4.83
N CYS A 25 5.15 -11.48 -5.71
CA CYS A 25 4.82 -11.87 -7.09
C CYS A 25 6.02 -11.76 -8.05
N ALA A 26 7.19 -11.30 -7.58
CA ALA A 26 8.45 -11.37 -8.34
C ALA A 26 8.87 -12.81 -8.70
N LYS A 27 8.31 -13.81 -8.01
CA LYS A 27 8.51 -15.23 -8.28
C LYS A 27 7.16 -15.98 -8.32
N PRO A 28 7.03 -17.01 -9.16
CA PRO A 28 5.85 -17.86 -9.17
C PRO A 28 5.82 -18.75 -7.92
N HIS A 29 4.61 -19.05 -7.45
CA HIS A 29 4.35 -19.88 -6.27
C HIS A 29 3.66 -21.16 -6.70
N ASN A 30 4.14 -22.30 -6.17
CA ASN A 30 3.61 -23.61 -6.53
C ASN A 30 2.44 -24.05 -5.65
N SER A 31 2.18 -23.34 -4.54
CA SER A 31 1.06 -23.59 -3.65
C SER A 31 0.59 -22.33 -2.92
N VAL A 32 -0.61 -22.40 -2.36
CA VAL A 32 -1.16 -21.32 -1.53
C VAL A 32 -0.35 -21.18 -0.23
N GLU A 33 0.20 -22.28 0.28
CA GLU A 33 1.03 -22.32 1.48
C GLU A 33 2.35 -21.59 1.26
N SER A 34 3.02 -21.78 0.11
CA SER A 34 4.25 -21.06 -0.21
C SER A 34 3.99 -19.57 -0.36
N LEU A 35 2.86 -19.20 -0.99
CA LEU A 35 2.44 -17.81 -1.12
C LEU A 35 2.19 -17.16 0.25
N LYS A 36 1.47 -17.84 1.15
CA LYS A 36 1.21 -17.35 2.52
C LYS A 36 2.50 -17.18 3.33
N HIS A 37 3.44 -18.13 3.20
CA HIS A 37 4.74 -18.05 3.84
C HIS A 37 5.52 -16.82 3.38
N ASP A 38 5.58 -16.60 2.06
CA ASP A 38 6.36 -15.51 1.49
C ASP A 38 5.73 -14.14 1.74
N LEU A 39 4.40 -14.06 1.79
CA LEU A 39 3.70 -12.86 2.26
C LEU A 39 4.07 -12.50 3.71
N LYS A 40 4.07 -13.48 4.62
CA LYS A 40 4.47 -13.26 6.02
C LYS A 40 5.93 -12.83 6.14
N LYS A 41 6.81 -13.46 5.35
CA LYS A 41 8.22 -13.07 5.29
C LYS A 41 8.38 -11.64 4.79
N ALA A 42 7.76 -11.31 3.65
CA ALA A 42 7.81 -9.97 3.07
C ALA A 42 7.25 -8.91 4.03
N TRP A 43 6.18 -9.22 4.76
CA TRP A 43 5.62 -8.35 5.79
C TRP A 43 6.62 -8.05 6.92
N ASN A 44 7.30 -9.07 7.44
CA ASN A 44 8.29 -8.90 8.50
C ASN A 44 9.56 -8.16 8.04
N GLU A 45 9.82 -8.10 6.73
CA GLU A 45 10.93 -7.34 6.14
C GLU A 45 10.55 -5.88 5.82
N ILE A 46 9.28 -5.48 5.98
CA ILE A 46 8.89 -4.08 5.82
C ILE A 46 9.37 -3.32 7.06
N ASP A 47 10.22 -2.32 6.83
CA ASP A 47 10.72 -1.45 7.89
C ASP A 47 9.61 -0.56 8.47
N ASP A 48 9.67 -0.31 9.77
CA ASP A 48 8.71 0.54 10.48
C ASP A 48 8.61 1.95 9.90
N ASN A 49 9.71 2.49 9.34
CA ASN A 49 9.66 3.80 8.67
C ASN A 49 8.82 3.76 7.40
N THR A 50 8.84 2.64 6.66
CA THR A 50 7.99 2.43 5.48
C THR A 50 6.51 2.43 5.86
N LEU A 51 6.16 1.79 6.99
CA LEU A 51 4.80 1.80 7.53
C LEU A 51 4.37 3.22 7.95
N ARG A 52 5.27 3.98 8.58
CA ARG A 52 5.02 5.37 8.98
C ARG A 52 4.83 6.30 7.77
N ASP A 53 5.62 6.12 6.73
CA ASP A 53 5.54 6.91 5.51
C ASP A 53 4.29 6.59 4.70
N ALA A 54 3.88 5.31 4.63
CA ALA A 54 2.60 4.91 4.06
C ALA A 54 1.43 5.61 4.78
N ASN A 55 1.41 5.59 6.11
CA ASN A 55 0.40 6.27 6.92
C ASN A 55 0.39 7.80 6.72
N ARG A 56 1.59 8.41 6.61
CA ARG A 56 1.72 9.85 6.34
C ARG A 56 1.17 10.21 4.97
N SER A 57 1.54 9.44 3.94
CA SER A 57 1.14 9.69 2.55
C SER A 57 -0.39 9.70 2.39
N ILE A 58 -1.10 8.86 3.14
CA ILE A 58 -2.56 8.80 3.12
C ILE A 58 -3.22 9.90 3.94
N SER A 59 -2.58 10.32 5.02
CA SER A 59 -3.02 11.51 5.77
C SER A 59 -2.94 12.76 4.90
N GLU A 60 -1.89 12.88 4.09
CA GLU A 60 -1.73 13.93 3.08
C GLU A 60 -2.70 13.79 1.92
N ALA A 61 -2.88 12.58 1.39
CA ALA A 61 -3.84 12.29 0.33
C ALA A 61 -5.23 12.71 0.81
N SER A 62 -5.70 12.19 1.95
CA SER A 62 -6.97 12.56 2.61
C SER A 62 -7.16 14.07 2.69
N ARG A 63 -6.15 14.80 3.19
CA ARG A 63 -6.18 16.27 3.27
C ARG A 63 -6.32 16.94 1.90
N SER A 64 -5.69 16.40 0.87
CA SER A 64 -5.80 16.88 -0.51
C SER A 64 -7.19 16.61 -1.11
N LEU A 65 -7.83 15.49 -0.76
CA LEU A 65 -9.18 15.13 -1.20
C LEU A 65 -10.21 16.14 -0.68
N TYR A 66 -10.14 16.46 0.61
CA TYR A 66 -10.99 17.49 1.22
C TYR A 66 -10.75 18.88 0.59
N LYS A 67 -9.59 19.11 -0.03
CA LYS A 67 -9.25 20.34 -0.76
C LYS A 67 -9.55 20.27 -2.26
N GLY A 68 -10.21 19.22 -2.75
CA GLY A 68 -10.65 19.11 -4.16
C GLY A 68 -9.54 18.82 -5.19
N LYS A 69 -8.32 18.46 -4.76
CA LYS A 69 -7.15 18.27 -5.65
C LYS A 69 -6.93 16.82 -6.12
N TRP A 70 -7.99 16.03 -6.22
CA TRP A 70 -7.96 14.60 -6.55
C TRP A 70 -7.18 14.23 -7.83
N ARG A 71 -7.21 15.07 -8.86
CA ARG A 71 -6.62 14.76 -10.18
C ARG A 71 -5.10 14.58 -10.18
N SER A 72 -4.40 15.08 -9.15
CA SER A 72 -2.93 15.03 -9.09
C SER A 72 -2.36 13.75 -8.46
N PHE A 73 -3.17 12.95 -7.75
CA PHE A 73 -2.69 11.78 -7.00
C PHE A 73 -2.61 10.49 -7.83
N ARG A 74 -3.31 10.42 -8.98
CA ARG A 74 -3.28 9.25 -9.90
C ARG A 74 -1.94 9.03 -10.62
N LYS A 75 -0.92 9.87 -10.38
CA LYS A 75 0.33 9.89 -11.17
C LYS A 75 1.62 9.61 -10.39
N LYS A 76 1.57 9.06 -9.18
CA LYS A 76 2.82 8.60 -8.53
C LYS A 76 3.04 7.12 -8.86
N PRO A 77 4.04 6.77 -9.69
CA PRO A 77 4.40 5.38 -9.91
C PRO A 77 4.89 4.82 -8.57
N TYR A 78 4.59 3.53 -8.36
CA TYR A 78 5.08 2.72 -7.27
C TYR A 78 6.51 3.11 -6.91
N ILE A 79 6.71 3.50 -5.64
CA ILE A 79 8.03 3.86 -5.13
C ILE A 79 8.89 2.61 -5.23
N THR A 80 9.77 2.58 -6.23
CA THR A 80 10.90 1.65 -6.40
C THR A 80 11.99 1.97 -5.40
#